data_AF-A0A522ERE3-F1
#
_entry.id   AF-A0A522ERE3-F1
#
_cell.length_a   1.000
_cell.length_b   1.000
_cell.length_c   1.000
_cell.angle_alpha   90.00
_cell.angle_beta   90.00
_cell.angle_gamma   90.00
#
_symmetry.space_group_name_H-M   'P 1'
#
loop_
_entity.id
_entity.type
_entity.pdbx_description
1 polymer ?
#
loop_
_entity_poly.entity_id
_entity_poly.type
_entity_poly.pdbx_seq_one_letter_code
_entity_poly.pdbx_strand_id
1 'polypeptide(L)'
;MKILSILIRAGTCACLGGALAGCYTSTPQWDRQFGHAVTEATARQTLNPGAWQDQAPVVGIDGVSAKHAIDEYQKSFVHPRQDANAFTIGVGGASTGSR
;
A
#
# COMPACT_ATOMS: atom_id res chain seq x y z
N MET A 1 50.09 14.95 -2.36
CA MET A 1 48.99 13.95 -2.24
C MET A 1 47.88 14.39 -1.29
N LYS A 2 48.17 14.96 -0.11
CA LYS A 2 47.14 15.45 0.85
C LYS A 2 46.17 16.50 0.27
N ILE A 3 46.66 17.41 -0.57
CA ILE A 3 45.85 18.47 -1.18
C ILE A 3 44.83 17.89 -2.18
N LEU A 4 45.21 16.87 -2.96
CA LEU A 4 44.31 16.18 -3.89
C LEU A 4 43.16 15.49 -3.13
N SER A 5 43.45 14.86 -1.99
CA SER A 5 42.44 14.20 -1.14
C SER A 5 41.47 15.19 -0.49
N ILE A 6 41.91 16.42 -0.18
CA ILE A 6 41.07 17.48 0.39
C ILE A 6 40.11 18.02 -0.68
N LEU A 7 40.59 18.23 -1.90
CA LEU A 7 39.76 18.72 -3.02
C LEU A 7 38.69 17.70 -3.41
N ILE A 8 39.01 16.41 -3.44
CA ILE A 8 38.03 15.35 -3.72
C ILE A 8 36.93 15.31 -2.63
N ARG A 9 37.31 15.39 -1.36
CA ARG A 9 36.36 15.39 -0.23
C ARG A 9 35.44 16.61 -0.24
N ALA A 10 35.98 17.79 -0.55
CA ALA A 10 35.20 19.01 -0.69
C ALA A 10 34.20 18.92 -1.86
N GLY A 11 34.64 18.37 -3.00
CA GLY A 11 33.78 18.15 -4.16
C GLY A 11 32.60 17.21 -3.89
N THR A 12 32.87 16.08 -3.21
CA THR A 12 31.80 15.13 -2.83
C THR A 12 30.80 15.72 -1.85
N CYS A 13 31.24 16.56 -0.90
CA CYS A 13 30.36 17.19 0.07
C CYS A 13 29.44 18.23 -0.60
N ALA A 14 29.97 19.00 -1.55
CA ALA A 14 29.19 19.98 -2.31
C ALA A 14 28.13 19.31 -3.23
N CYS A 15 28.47 18.20 -3.87
CA CYS A 15 27.52 17.45 -4.70
C CYS A 15 26.40 16.81 -3.88
N LEU A 16 26.72 16.22 -2.71
CA LEU A 16 25.69 15.73 -1.80
C LEU A 16 24.81 16.87 -1.28
N GLY A 17 25.39 18.00 -0.87
CA GLY A 17 24.61 19.15 -0.39
C GLY A 17 23.63 19.70 -1.44
N GLY A 18 24.03 19.75 -2.71
CA GLY A 18 23.15 20.17 -3.80
C GLY A 18 22.01 19.18 -4.11
N ALA A 19 22.26 17.87 -4.01
CA ALA A 19 21.23 16.86 -4.23
C ALA A 19 20.16 16.87 -3.12
N LEU A 20 20.53 17.18 -1.87
CA LEU A 20 19.58 17.28 -0.76
C LEU A 20 18.75 18.57 -0.76
N ALA A 21 19.16 19.61 -1.50
CA ALA A 21 18.36 20.84 -1.66
C ALA A 21 17.04 20.61 -2.43
N GLY A 22 16.89 19.46 -3.09
CA GLY A 22 15.63 19.04 -3.71
C GLY A 22 14.62 18.41 -2.75
N CYS A 23 15.02 18.06 -1.52
CA CYS A 23 14.16 17.27 -0.63
C CYS A 23 13.16 18.07 0.22
N TYR A 24 13.29 19.39 0.35
CA TYR A 24 12.27 20.23 0.98
C TYR A 24 12.55 21.73 0.77
N THR A 25 12.81 22.15 -0.47
CA THR A 25 12.57 23.56 -0.78
C THR A 25 11.05 23.73 -0.77
N SER A 26 10.57 24.79 -0.13
CA SER A 26 9.17 25.20 -0.07
C SER A 26 8.41 24.87 -1.36
N THR A 27 7.09 24.75 -1.31
CA THR A 27 6.23 24.66 -2.48
C THR A 27 5.89 26.05 -3.05
N PRO A 28 6.75 27.11 -3.13
CA PRO A 28 6.26 28.45 -3.39
C PRO A 28 5.70 28.56 -4.82
N GLN A 29 6.14 27.69 -5.73
CA GLN A 29 5.60 27.63 -7.08
C GLN A 29 4.28 26.85 -7.17
N TRP A 30 3.97 25.96 -6.23
CA TRP A 30 2.67 25.27 -6.19
C TRP A 30 1.68 26.15 -5.43
N ASP A 31 2.09 26.74 -4.31
CA ASP A 31 1.25 27.59 -3.46
C ASP A 31 0.79 28.86 -4.17
N ARG A 32 1.67 29.48 -4.99
CA ARG A 32 1.32 30.68 -5.78
C ARG A 32 0.29 30.41 -6.88
N GLN A 33 0.20 29.18 -7.38
CA GLN A 33 -0.74 28.75 -8.42
C GLN A 33 -1.52 27.51 -7.98
N PHE A 34 -1.95 27.50 -6.72
CA PHE A 34 -2.56 26.33 -6.07
C PHE A 34 -3.68 25.72 -6.91
N GLY A 35 -4.54 26.54 -7.52
CA GLY A 35 -5.63 26.05 -8.38
C GLY A 35 -5.13 25.28 -9.62
N HIS A 36 -4.09 25.78 -10.30
CA HIS A 36 -3.48 25.05 -11.43
C HIS A 36 -2.74 23.81 -10.96
N ALA A 37 -2.00 23.91 -9.86
CA ALA A 37 -1.24 22.82 -9.29
C ALA A 37 -2.13 21.64 -8.85
N VAL A 38 -3.30 21.92 -8.24
CA VAL A 38 -4.30 20.89 -7.90
C VAL A 38 -4.90 20.29 -9.17
N THR A 39 -5.28 21.12 -10.15
CA THR A 39 -5.85 20.63 -11.41
C THR A 39 -4.88 19.69 -12.12
N GLU A 40 -3.60 20.05 -12.17
CA GLU A 40 -2.54 19.23 -12.74
C GLU A 40 -2.33 17.95 -11.93
N ALA A 41 -2.19 18.04 -10.60
CA ALA A 41 -2.04 16.87 -9.75
C ALA A 41 -3.21 15.89 -9.90
N THR A 42 -4.45 16.39 -9.92
CA THR A 42 -5.64 15.57 -10.16
C THR A 42 -5.61 14.94 -11.54
N ALA A 43 -5.27 15.68 -12.60
CA ALA A 43 -5.15 15.11 -13.93
C ALA A 43 -4.08 13.99 -14.02
N ARG A 44 -2.98 14.13 -13.26
CA ARG A 44 -1.90 13.13 -13.19
C ARG A 44 -2.26 11.89 -12.35
N GLN A 45 -3.12 12.05 -11.35
CA GLN A 45 -3.60 10.98 -10.48
C GLN A 45 -4.88 10.29 -11.02
N THR A 46 -5.58 10.92 -11.96
CA THR A 46 -6.79 10.37 -12.57
C THR A 46 -6.42 9.22 -13.49
N LEU A 47 -6.73 7.99 -13.07
CA LEU A 47 -6.40 6.77 -13.83
C LEU A 47 -7.14 6.69 -15.17
N ASN A 48 -8.43 7.06 -15.18
CA ASN A 48 -9.27 7.05 -16.38
C ASN A 48 -10.18 8.29 -16.41
N PRO A 49 -9.80 9.36 -17.12
CA PRO A 49 -10.62 10.57 -17.24
C PRO A 49 -11.91 10.36 -18.06
N GLY A 50 -11.99 9.28 -18.85
CA GLY A 50 -13.15 8.93 -19.69
C GLY A 50 -14.04 7.84 -19.11
N ALA A 51 -13.90 7.50 -17.82
CA ALA A 51 -14.61 6.37 -17.20
C ALA A 51 -16.14 6.43 -17.34
N TRP A 52 -16.73 7.62 -17.50
CA TRP A 52 -18.18 7.80 -17.70
C TRP A 52 -18.69 7.30 -19.06
N GLN A 53 -17.81 7.17 -20.06
CA GLN A 53 -18.14 6.63 -21.39
C GLN A 53 -17.96 5.12 -21.45
N ASP A 54 -17.34 4.54 -20.42
CA ASP A 54 -17.07 3.12 -20.36
C ASP A 54 -18.37 2.36 -20.10
N GLN A 55 -18.83 1.64 -21.12
CA GLN A 55 -20.00 0.76 -21.05
C GLN A 55 -19.60 -0.67 -20.69
N ALA A 56 -18.31 -0.94 -20.47
CA ALA A 56 -17.88 -2.25 -20.03
C ALA A 56 -18.55 -2.59 -18.68
N PRO A 57 -19.10 -3.79 -18.53
CA PRO A 57 -19.55 -4.25 -17.23
C PRO A 57 -18.36 -4.25 -16.27
N VAL A 58 -18.57 -3.81 -15.02
CA VAL A 58 -17.53 -3.83 -13.99
C VAL A 58 -16.99 -5.25 -13.87
N VAL A 59 -15.77 -5.50 -14.36
CA VAL A 59 -15.12 -6.80 -14.27
C VAL A 59 -14.55 -6.90 -12.86
N GLY A 60 -15.34 -7.43 -11.94
CA GLY A 60 -14.98 -7.50 -10.53
C GLY A 60 -16.05 -8.13 -9.66
N ILE A 61 -15.92 -7.90 -8.37
CA ILE A 61 -16.83 -8.34 -7.32
C ILE A 61 -18.00 -7.33 -7.22
N ASP A 62 -19.23 -7.81 -7.17
CA ASP A 62 -20.40 -6.94 -7.01
C ASP A 62 -20.39 -6.22 -5.66
N GLY A 63 -21.08 -5.08 -5.55
CA GLY A 63 -21.04 -4.25 -4.34
C GLY A 63 -21.52 -4.96 -3.07
N VAL A 64 -22.46 -5.89 -3.19
CA VAL A 64 -23.00 -6.64 -2.04
C VAL A 64 -21.97 -7.64 -1.56
N SER A 65 -21.40 -8.43 -2.48
CA SER A 65 -20.31 -9.36 -2.18
C SER A 65 -19.08 -8.62 -1.63
N ALA A 66 -18.73 -7.44 -2.18
CA ALA A 66 -17.62 -6.62 -1.70
C ALA A 66 -17.83 -6.19 -0.25
N LYS A 67 -19.05 -5.74 0.09
CA LYS A 67 -19.41 -5.41 1.46
C LYS A 67 -19.27 -6.62 2.38
N HIS A 68 -19.81 -7.77 1.99
CA HIS A 68 -19.71 -8.98 2.80
C HIS A 68 -18.26 -9.43 3.01
N ALA A 69 -17.41 -9.32 1.99
CA ALA A 69 -15.98 -9.65 2.11
C ALA A 69 -15.27 -8.75 3.14
N ILE A 70 -15.54 -7.45 3.13
CA ILE A 70 -14.99 -6.50 4.12
C ILE A 70 -15.57 -6.78 5.52
N ASP A 71 -16.87 -7.04 5.64
CA ASP A 71 -17.51 -7.36 6.92
C ASP A 71 -16.90 -8.64 7.54
N GLU A 72 -16.67 -9.69 6.75
CA GLU A 72 -16.00 -10.92 7.21
C GLU A 72 -14.54 -10.69 7.59
N TYR A 73 -13.81 -9.87 6.82
CA TYR A 73 -12.45 -9.46 7.18
C TYR A 73 -12.43 -8.75 8.54
N GLN A 74 -13.33 -7.80 8.77
CA GLN A 74 -13.45 -7.11 10.05
C GLN A 74 -13.82 -8.06 11.20
N LYS A 75 -14.79 -8.97 10.99
CA LYS A 75 -15.19 -9.97 11.98
C LYS A 75 -14.04 -10.89 12.37
N SER A 76 -13.14 -11.22 11.45
CA SER A 76 -12.00 -12.12 11.72
C SER A 76 -11.07 -11.61 12.83
N PHE A 77 -11.02 -10.29 13.08
CA PHE A 77 -10.23 -9.70 14.17
C PHE A 77 -10.93 -9.78 15.53
N VAL A 78 -12.26 -9.84 15.55
CA VAL A 78 -13.07 -9.96 16.77
C VAL A 78 -13.31 -11.43 17.13
N HIS A 79 -13.56 -12.24 16.11
CA HIS A 79 -13.78 -13.69 16.21
C HIS A 79 -12.75 -14.36 15.31
N PRO A 80 -11.54 -14.67 15.85
CA PRO A 80 -10.57 -15.48 15.13
C PRO A 80 -11.25 -16.73 14.62
N ARG A 81 -11.16 -16.97 13.31
CA ARG A 81 -11.76 -18.15 12.67
C ARG A 81 -11.26 -19.38 13.41
N GLN A 82 -12.16 -20.11 14.07
CA GLN A 82 -11.78 -21.37 14.70
C GLN A 82 -11.43 -22.34 13.58
N ASP A 83 -10.18 -22.81 13.54
CA ASP A 83 -9.73 -23.78 12.56
C ASP A 83 -10.57 -25.05 12.70
N ALA A 84 -11.49 -25.27 11.76
CA ALA A 84 -12.38 -26.44 11.73
C ALA A 84 -11.63 -27.75 11.38
N ASN A 85 -10.30 -27.72 11.32
CA ASN A 85 -9.45 -28.84 10.91
C ASN A 85 -8.52 -29.28 12.05
N ALA A 86 -9.04 -29.43 13.26
CA ALA A 86 -8.49 -30.43 14.18
C ALA A 86 -8.95 -31.80 13.66
N PHE A 87 -8.29 -32.33 12.62
CA PHE A 87 -8.55 -33.67 12.10
C PHE A 87 -8.46 -34.69 13.25
N THR A 88 -9.62 -35.17 13.69
CA THR A 88 -9.77 -36.35 14.55
C THR A 88 -9.43 -37.59 13.75
N ILE A 89 -8.12 -37.80 13.51
CA ILE A 89 -7.61 -39.10 13.06
C ILE A 89 -7.68 -40.04 14.26
N GLY A 90 -8.78 -40.78 14.35
CA GLY A 90 -8.98 -41.81 15.36
C GLY A 90 -8.02 -42.96 15.15
N VAL A 91 -7.05 -43.13 16.04
CA VAL A 91 -6.26 -44.36 16.18
C VAL A 91 -5.93 -44.61 17.66
N GLY A 92 -6.41 -45.76 18.17
CA GLY A 92 -5.74 -46.53 19.22
C GLY A 92 -6.22 -46.33 20.66
N GLY A 93 -7.14 -47.19 21.12
CA GLY A 93 -7.46 -47.32 22.53
C GLY A 93 -8.57 -48.32 22.80
N ALA A 94 -8.32 -49.60 22.53
CA ALA A 94 -9.23 -50.68 22.91
C ALA A 94 -9.37 -50.73 24.44
N SER A 95 -10.58 -50.50 24.96
CA SER A 95 -10.99 -51.02 26.26
C SER A 95 -12.38 -51.60 26.14
N THR A 96 -12.39 -52.89 25.81
CA THR A 96 -13.51 -53.81 25.91
C THR A 96 -14.20 -53.63 27.27
N GLY A 97 -15.42 -53.10 27.26
CA GLY A 97 -16.26 -53.01 28.44
C GLY A 97 -16.62 -54.42 28.92
N SER A 98 -16.15 -54.77 30.11
CA SER A 98 -16.57 -55.94 30.86
C SER A 98 -17.31 -55.47 32.10
N ARG A 99 -18.55 -55.99 32.23
CA ARG A 99 -19.53 -55.84 33.32
C ARG A 99 -20.50 -54.68 33.20
#